data_AF-A0A938H0T2-F1
#
_entry.id   AF-A0A938H0T2-F1
#
_cell.length_a   1.000
_cell.length_b   1.000
_cell.length_c   1.000
_cell.angle_alpha   90.00
_cell.angle_beta   90.00
_cell.angle_gamma   90.00
#
_symmetry.space_group_name_H-M   'P 1'
#
loop_
_entity.id
_entity.type
_entity.pdbx_description
1 polymer ?
#
loop_
_entity_poly.entity_id
_entity_poly.type
_entity_poly.pdbx_seq_one_letter_code
_entity_poly.pdbx_strand_id
1 'polypeptide(L)'
;MISSRFLPACGAALVGLLLVSGCAVAPAPRGELKLPAIIGDHMVLQQGQANPIWGWDTPGTKVTVGFAGQNHTATAAADGRWQVKLAPVPASATPQVLRIAGTGLREIQDVLVGEVWMCSGQSNMQWAIAQSYNGDLEALASELPQLRLISVPQVGTQELKTDFKGQWEAATAANVKDFSAVGFLFGRYLHQILKVPVGLIDNAWGGSAAEAWVRRESLERDPRFAGLLEATRRREGDLLSEKGR
;
A
#
# COMPACT_ATOMS: atom_id res chain seq x y z
N MET A 1 13.90 59.96 79.78
CA MET A 1 15.08 60.08 78.90
C MET A 1 15.51 58.69 78.50
N ILE A 2 15.78 58.56 77.21
CA ILE A 2 16.02 57.34 76.43
C ILE A 2 17.31 56.63 76.89
N SER A 3 17.28 55.30 76.98
CA SER A 3 18.45 54.47 76.73
C SER A 3 18.00 53.07 76.32
N SER A 4 18.20 52.76 75.05
CA SER A 4 17.82 51.53 74.35
C SER A 4 18.85 50.42 74.57
N ARG A 5 18.35 49.23 74.89
CA ARG A 5 19.12 47.98 74.99
C ARG A 5 19.00 47.18 73.69
N PHE A 6 20.13 46.61 73.28
CA PHE A 6 20.27 45.60 72.23
C PHE A 6 19.63 44.25 72.63
N LEU A 7 19.08 43.53 71.64
CA LEU A 7 19.12 42.06 71.49
C LEU A 7 18.70 41.66 70.03
N PRO A 8 19.01 40.43 69.56
CA PRO A 8 19.38 40.14 68.17
C PRO A 8 18.47 39.10 67.46
N ALA A 9 18.91 38.75 66.24
CA ALA A 9 18.66 37.52 65.48
C ALA A 9 17.39 37.42 64.60
N CYS A 10 17.60 37.15 63.31
CA CYS A 10 16.95 36.03 62.64
C CYS A 10 17.69 35.70 61.33
N GLY A 11 18.24 34.48 61.22
CA GLY A 11 18.84 33.96 60.01
C GLY A 11 17.77 33.50 59.02
N ALA A 12 17.91 33.90 57.76
CA ALA A 12 17.05 33.45 56.68
C ALA A 12 17.53 32.07 56.17
N ALA A 13 16.71 31.04 56.35
CA ALA A 13 16.92 29.74 55.71
C ALA A 13 16.39 29.78 54.27
N LEU A 14 17.29 29.63 53.29
CA LEU A 14 16.96 29.44 51.88
C LEU A 14 16.49 28.00 51.66
N VAL A 15 15.19 27.81 51.44
CA VAL A 15 14.61 26.54 50.97
C VAL A 15 14.86 26.44 49.46
N GLY A 16 15.81 25.60 49.05
CA GLY A 16 16.06 25.29 47.65
C GLY A 16 14.92 24.45 47.07
N LEU A 17 14.16 25.03 46.14
CA LEU A 17 13.12 24.34 45.38
C LEU A 17 13.81 23.47 44.29
N LEU A 18 13.96 22.17 44.57
CA LEU A 18 14.37 21.18 43.57
C LEU A 18 13.23 21.01 42.54
N LEU A 19 13.35 21.71 41.41
CA LEU A 19 12.55 21.48 40.21
C LEU A 19 12.93 20.11 39.63
N VAL A 20 12.21 19.07 40.03
CA VAL A 20 12.22 17.78 39.33
C VAL A 20 11.61 18.04 37.95
N SER A 21 12.46 18.23 36.94
CA SER A 21 12.06 18.20 35.54
C SER A 21 11.61 16.79 35.22
N GLY A 22 10.33 16.51 35.47
CA GLY A 22 9.66 15.32 34.97
C GLY A 22 9.74 15.37 33.46
N CYS A 23 10.55 14.49 32.87
CA CYS A 23 10.45 14.19 31.45
C CYS A 23 9.04 13.64 31.22
N ALA A 24 8.12 14.51 30.81
CA ALA A 24 6.84 14.09 30.29
C ALA A 24 7.12 13.26 29.03
N VAL A 25 7.12 11.93 29.18
CA VAL A 25 7.09 11.01 28.06
C VAL A 25 5.77 11.29 27.36
N ALA A 26 5.82 12.04 26.27
CA ALA A 26 4.66 12.24 25.42
C ALA A 26 4.16 10.83 25.03
N PRO A 27 2.86 10.52 25.18
CA PRO A 27 2.34 9.24 24.71
C PRO A 27 2.66 9.12 23.22
N ALA A 28 3.33 8.03 22.85
CA ALA A 28 3.59 7.73 21.45
C ALA A 28 2.25 7.81 20.68
N PRO A 29 2.23 8.41 19.48
CA PRO A 29 1.03 8.43 18.67
C PRO A 29 0.51 7.00 18.54
N ARG A 30 -0.74 6.75 18.95
CA ARG A 30 -1.39 5.45 18.76
C ARG A 30 -1.64 5.28 17.26
N GLY A 31 -0.77 4.54 16.60
CA GLY A 31 -0.99 4.06 15.24
C GLY A 31 -2.10 3.02 15.26
N GLU A 32 -3.17 3.25 14.51
CA GLU A 32 -4.19 2.22 14.29
C GLU A 32 -3.71 1.20 13.26
N LEU A 33 -4.19 -0.05 13.39
CA LEU A 33 -4.03 -1.08 12.38
C LEU A 33 -4.48 -0.59 10.99
N LYS A 34 -3.52 -0.51 10.06
CA LYS A 34 -3.72 -0.09 8.67
C LYS A 34 -3.16 -1.11 7.70
N LEU A 35 -3.84 -1.25 6.57
CA LEU A 35 -3.48 -2.16 5.49
C LEU A 35 -3.38 -1.37 4.20
N PRO A 36 -2.45 -1.71 3.29
CA PRO A 36 -2.42 -1.13 1.96
C PRO A 36 -3.65 -1.59 1.15
N ALA A 37 -4.08 -0.79 0.18
CA ALA A 37 -5.25 -1.07 -0.67
C ALA A 37 -5.19 -2.44 -1.39
N ILE A 38 -3.98 -2.94 -1.67
CA ILE A 38 -3.79 -4.25 -2.29
C ILE A 38 -4.23 -5.42 -1.39
N ILE A 39 -4.29 -5.22 -0.07
CA ILE A 39 -4.84 -6.17 0.92
C ILE A 39 -6.21 -5.65 1.33
N GLY A 40 -7.22 -6.03 0.57
CA GLY A 40 -8.60 -5.55 0.70
C GLY A 40 -9.61 -6.61 0.29
N ASP A 41 -10.89 -6.32 0.52
CA ASP A 41 -11.99 -7.23 0.20
C ASP A 41 -11.94 -7.63 -1.28
N HIS A 42 -12.40 -8.83 -1.62
CA HIS A 42 -12.40 -9.39 -2.98
C HIS A 42 -11.02 -9.71 -3.58
N MET A 43 -9.92 -9.61 -2.81
CA MET A 43 -8.58 -9.92 -3.32
C MET A 43 -8.39 -11.41 -3.67
N VAL A 44 -7.37 -11.68 -4.47
CA VAL A 44 -6.89 -13.05 -4.76
C VAL A 44 -5.48 -13.22 -4.19
N LEU A 45 -5.24 -14.32 -3.48
CA LEU A 45 -3.91 -14.76 -3.05
C LEU A 45 -3.33 -15.74 -4.07
N GLN A 46 -2.01 -15.66 -4.31
CA GLN A 46 -1.33 -16.57 -5.23
C GLN A 46 -1.26 -17.98 -4.64
N GLN A 47 -1.71 -18.97 -5.39
CA GLN A 47 -1.68 -20.37 -4.99
C GLN A 47 -0.26 -20.93 -5.00
N GLY A 48 -0.02 -22.00 -4.21
CA GLY A 48 1.21 -22.79 -4.30
C GLY A 48 2.49 -22.11 -3.81
N GLN A 49 2.40 -20.87 -3.30
CA GLN A 49 3.55 -20.16 -2.73
C GLN A 49 3.21 -19.46 -1.41
N ALA A 50 4.25 -19.09 -0.66
CA ALA A 50 4.08 -18.31 0.56
C ALA A 50 3.63 -16.88 0.22
N ASN A 51 2.52 -16.42 0.81
CA ASN A 51 1.97 -15.09 0.54
C ASN A 51 2.32 -14.12 1.67
N PRO A 52 3.01 -12.99 1.39
CA PRO A 52 3.21 -11.96 2.38
C PRO A 52 1.90 -11.22 2.67
N ILE A 53 1.61 -11.01 3.96
CA ILE A 53 0.55 -10.10 4.42
C ILE A 53 1.24 -9.09 5.33
N TRP A 54 1.02 -7.81 5.08
CA TRP A 54 1.72 -6.73 5.77
C TRP A 54 0.81 -5.54 5.98
N GLY A 55 1.29 -4.62 6.81
CA GLY A 55 0.61 -3.37 7.08
C GLY A 55 1.38 -2.54 8.09
N TRP A 56 0.65 -1.64 8.73
CA TRP A 56 1.16 -0.78 9.78
C TRP A 56 0.29 -0.94 11.03
N ASP A 57 0.89 -0.79 12.19
CA ASP A 57 0.18 -0.73 13.48
C ASP A 57 1.03 0.08 14.48
N THR A 58 0.54 0.30 15.70
CA THR A 58 1.34 0.89 16.78
C THR A 58 2.61 0.06 17.01
N PRO A 59 3.81 0.66 17.04
CA PRO A 59 5.06 -0.05 17.32
C PRO A 59 5.00 -0.93 18.57
N GLY A 60 5.55 -2.14 18.50
CA GLY A 60 5.51 -3.14 19.57
C GLY A 60 4.22 -3.96 19.65
N THR A 61 3.19 -3.62 18.87
CA THR A 61 1.94 -4.39 18.81
C THR A 61 2.18 -5.77 18.20
N LYS A 62 1.69 -6.81 18.86
CA LYS A 62 1.61 -8.15 18.29
C LYS A 62 0.41 -8.22 17.34
N VAL A 63 0.67 -8.44 16.07
CA VAL A 63 -0.33 -8.65 15.03
C VAL A 63 -0.46 -10.14 14.74
N THR A 64 -1.69 -10.66 14.73
CA THR A 64 -2.03 -12.04 14.38
C THR A 64 -2.84 -12.06 13.09
N VAL A 65 -2.44 -12.89 12.14
CA VAL A 65 -3.09 -13.05 10.84
C VAL A 65 -3.57 -14.49 10.69
N GLY A 66 -4.87 -14.67 10.47
CA GLY A 66 -5.51 -15.96 10.29
C GLY A 66 -6.17 -16.10 8.92
N PHE A 67 -5.90 -17.20 8.22
CA PHE A 67 -6.48 -17.51 6.91
C PHE A 67 -6.41 -19.02 6.65
N ALA A 68 -7.40 -19.63 6.00
CA ALA A 68 -7.34 -21.05 5.59
C ALA A 68 -6.86 -22.04 6.68
N GLY A 69 -7.31 -21.83 7.94
CA GLY A 69 -6.95 -22.70 9.08
C GLY A 69 -5.56 -22.48 9.68
N GLN A 70 -4.73 -21.60 9.11
CA GLN A 70 -3.42 -21.24 9.65
C GLN A 70 -3.47 -19.89 10.38
N ASN A 71 -2.58 -19.71 11.36
CA ASN A 71 -2.38 -18.46 12.08
C ASN A 71 -0.89 -18.14 12.14
N HIS A 72 -0.53 -16.89 11.84
CA HIS A 72 0.83 -16.37 11.92
C HIS A 72 0.85 -15.10 12.74
N THR A 73 1.99 -14.80 13.37
CA THR A 73 2.14 -13.59 14.19
C THR A 73 3.39 -12.82 13.83
N ALA A 74 3.31 -11.50 13.88
CA ALA A 74 4.43 -10.59 13.78
C ALA A 74 4.31 -9.50 14.85
N THR A 75 5.41 -8.80 15.12
CA THR A 75 5.40 -7.61 15.97
C THR A 75 5.66 -6.40 15.09
N ALA A 76 4.85 -5.35 15.24
CA ALA A 76 5.08 -4.07 14.57
C ALA A 76 6.43 -3.48 15.00
N ALA A 77 7.28 -3.18 14.03
CA ALA A 77 8.60 -2.62 14.24
C ALA A 77 8.51 -1.17 14.74
N ALA A 78 9.68 -0.54 15.00
CA ALA A 78 9.75 0.84 15.48
C ALA A 78 9.10 1.86 14.53
N ASP A 79 9.05 1.56 13.23
CA ASP A 79 8.39 2.36 12.20
C ASP A 79 6.92 1.96 11.96
N GLY A 80 6.38 1.08 12.82
CA GLY A 80 5.01 0.58 12.77
C GLY A 80 4.79 -0.54 11.76
N ARG A 81 5.75 -0.88 10.89
CA ARG A 81 5.57 -1.93 9.88
C ARG A 81 5.57 -3.32 10.51
N TRP A 82 4.68 -4.16 10.04
CA TRP A 82 4.65 -5.59 10.37
C TRP A 82 4.42 -6.41 9.10
N GLN A 83 4.88 -7.65 9.11
CA GLN A 83 4.65 -8.59 8.02
C GLN A 83 4.66 -10.02 8.54
N VAL A 84 3.74 -10.83 8.04
CA VAL A 84 3.77 -12.30 8.14
C VAL A 84 3.89 -12.91 6.75
N LYS A 85 4.23 -14.19 6.67
CA LYS A 85 4.13 -14.98 5.44
C LYS A 85 3.19 -16.15 5.69
N LEU A 86 2.04 -16.15 5.03
CA LEU A 86 1.15 -17.29 5.01
C LEU A 86 1.86 -18.45 4.30
N ALA A 87 1.70 -19.67 4.81
CA ALA A 87 2.14 -20.88 4.13
C ALA A 87 1.33 -21.07 2.83
N PRO A 88 1.90 -21.78 1.83
CA PRO A 88 1.19 -22.09 0.58
C PRO A 88 -0.20 -22.67 0.81
N VAL A 89 -1.19 -22.13 0.07
CA VAL A 89 -2.57 -22.62 0.07
C VAL A 89 -2.90 -23.07 -1.36
N PRO A 90 -3.59 -24.21 -1.56
CA PRO A 90 -4.10 -24.61 -2.87
C PRO A 90 -5.11 -23.60 -3.42
N ALA A 91 -5.27 -23.53 -4.74
CA ALA A 91 -6.36 -22.73 -5.32
C ALA A 91 -7.72 -23.14 -4.75
N SER A 92 -8.55 -22.13 -4.51
CA SER A 92 -9.91 -22.29 -4.03
C SER A 92 -10.76 -21.13 -4.50
N ALA A 93 -11.84 -21.47 -5.20
CA ALA A 93 -12.89 -20.54 -5.59
C ALA A 93 -13.91 -20.27 -4.47
N THR A 94 -13.77 -20.92 -3.30
CA THR A 94 -14.63 -20.67 -2.15
C THR A 94 -14.14 -19.43 -1.40
N PRO A 95 -14.99 -18.39 -1.27
CA PRO A 95 -14.68 -17.20 -0.50
C PRO A 95 -14.26 -17.52 0.94
N GLN A 96 -13.15 -16.93 1.38
CA GLN A 96 -12.66 -17.06 2.76
C GLN A 96 -12.42 -15.68 3.38
N VAL A 97 -12.34 -15.65 4.71
CA VAL A 97 -12.07 -14.44 5.49
C VAL A 97 -10.62 -14.45 5.95
N LEU A 98 -9.85 -13.42 5.57
CA LEU A 98 -8.53 -13.14 6.14
C LEU A 98 -8.71 -12.22 7.34
N ARG A 99 -8.39 -12.74 8.54
CA ARG A 99 -8.53 -12.01 9.81
C ARG A 99 -7.20 -11.46 10.25
N ILE A 100 -7.14 -10.17 10.59
CA ILE A 100 -5.93 -9.49 11.04
C ILE A 100 -6.27 -8.76 12.35
N ALA A 101 -5.66 -9.22 13.44
CA ALA A 101 -5.89 -8.69 14.79
C ALA A 101 -4.60 -8.07 15.35
N GLY A 102 -4.64 -6.77 15.65
CA GLY A 102 -3.55 -5.99 16.25
C GLY A 102 -4.12 -5.02 17.28
N THR A 103 -3.87 -3.71 17.14
CA THR A 103 -4.58 -2.69 17.95
C THR A 103 -6.08 -2.63 17.66
N GLY A 104 -6.48 -3.09 16.47
CA GLY A 104 -7.87 -3.30 16.06
C GLY A 104 -8.05 -4.65 15.37
N LEU A 105 -9.28 -4.95 14.97
CA LEU A 105 -9.62 -6.12 14.16
C LEU A 105 -9.99 -5.67 12.74
N ARG A 106 -9.34 -6.25 11.74
CA ARG A 106 -9.72 -6.12 10.33
C ARG A 106 -10.04 -7.50 9.78
N GLU A 107 -11.23 -7.64 9.22
CA GLU A 107 -11.65 -8.83 8.49
C GLU A 107 -11.74 -8.47 7.03
N ILE A 108 -10.89 -9.10 6.21
CA ILE A 108 -10.91 -8.95 4.77
C ILE A 108 -11.78 -10.06 4.20
N GLN A 109 -12.85 -9.66 3.53
CA GLN A 109 -13.92 -10.53 3.07
C GLN A 109 -13.69 -10.98 1.63
N ASP A 110 -14.31 -12.10 1.26
CA ASP A 110 -14.32 -12.62 -0.11
C ASP A 110 -12.92 -12.81 -0.71
N VAL A 111 -11.99 -13.35 0.08
CA VAL A 111 -10.64 -13.67 -0.36
C VAL A 111 -10.64 -15.01 -1.08
N LEU A 112 -10.16 -15.02 -2.32
CA LEU A 112 -9.96 -16.23 -3.13
C LEU A 112 -8.49 -16.64 -3.17
N VAL A 113 -8.21 -17.88 -3.57
CA VAL A 113 -6.84 -18.37 -3.81
C VAL A 113 -6.75 -18.89 -5.24
N GLY A 114 -5.78 -18.41 -6.01
CA GLY A 114 -5.66 -18.71 -7.43
C GLY A 114 -4.40 -18.10 -8.04
N GLU A 115 -4.47 -17.61 -9.28
CA GLU A 115 -3.35 -16.95 -9.95
C GLU A 115 -3.43 -15.43 -9.83
N VAL A 116 -2.32 -14.74 -9.63
CA VAL A 116 -2.24 -13.29 -9.53
C VAL A 116 -1.21 -12.76 -10.51
N TRP A 117 -1.63 -11.84 -11.38
CA TRP A 117 -0.79 -11.30 -12.46
C TRP A 117 -0.77 -9.78 -12.44
N MET A 118 0.38 -9.21 -12.81
CA MET A 118 0.57 -7.77 -12.97
C MET A 118 0.48 -7.40 -14.45
N CYS A 119 -0.39 -6.44 -14.77
CA CYS A 119 -0.57 -5.83 -16.07
C CYS A 119 0.18 -4.50 -16.07
N SER A 120 1.42 -4.48 -16.57
CA SER A 120 2.31 -3.32 -16.53
C SER A 120 2.79 -2.90 -17.91
N GLY A 121 3.27 -1.65 -18.03
CA GLY A 121 3.83 -1.09 -19.25
C GLY A 121 3.17 0.24 -19.61
N GLN A 122 3.11 0.51 -20.92
CA GLN A 122 2.62 1.78 -21.47
C GLN A 122 1.24 1.66 -22.14
N SER A 123 0.94 2.53 -23.10
CA SER A 123 -0.40 2.77 -23.65
C SER A 123 -1.09 1.53 -24.21
N ASN A 124 -0.32 0.60 -24.76
CA ASN A 124 -0.89 -0.65 -25.31
C ASN A 124 -1.38 -1.59 -24.21
N MET A 125 -0.73 -1.60 -23.03
CA MET A 125 -1.26 -2.32 -21.87
C MET A 125 -2.37 -1.51 -21.20
N GLN A 126 -2.24 -0.19 -21.12
CA GLN A 126 -3.26 0.69 -20.53
C GLN A 126 -4.57 0.73 -21.35
N TRP A 127 -4.54 0.36 -22.62
CA TRP A 127 -5.68 0.47 -23.54
C TRP A 127 -6.94 -0.17 -22.94
N ALA A 128 -7.98 0.64 -22.73
CA ALA A 128 -9.14 0.20 -21.96
C ALA A 128 -10.08 -0.68 -22.79
N ILE A 129 -10.85 -1.55 -22.13
CA ILE A 129 -11.90 -2.34 -22.80
C ILE A 129 -12.87 -1.42 -23.53
N ALA A 130 -13.33 -0.33 -22.89
CA ALA A 130 -14.27 0.62 -23.50
C ALA A 130 -13.75 1.30 -24.78
N GLN A 131 -12.42 1.31 -24.98
CA GLN A 131 -11.77 1.86 -26.17
C GLN A 131 -11.52 0.79 -27.26
N SER A 132 -11.87 -0.47 -27.00
CA SER A 132 -11.68 -1.58 -27.93
C SER A 132 -12.83 -1.67 -28.93
N TYR A 133 -12.56 -2.22 -30.12
CA TYR A 133 -13.54 -2.30 -31.23
C TYR A 133 -14.90 -2.91 -30.83
N ASN A 134 -14.91 -3.92 -29.95
CA ASN A 134 -16.11 -4.57 -29.39
C ASN A 134 -16.20 -4.41 -27.86
N GLY A 135 -15.71 -3.29 -27.33
CA GLY A 135 -15.57 -3.09 -25.88
C GLY A 135 -16.87 -3.21 -25.09
N ASP A 136 -17.98 -2.78 -25.68
CA ASP A 136 -19.33 -2.91 -25.12
C ASP A 136 -19.78 -4.37 -25.00
N LEU A 137 -19.59 -5.17 -26.06
CA LEU A 137 -19.89 -6.60 -26.05
C LEU A 137 -18.99 -7.37 -25.10
N GLU A 138 -17.68 -7.06 -25.09
CA GLU A 138 -16.74 -7.68 -24.15
C GLU A 138 -17.12 -7.37 -22.70
N ALA A 139 -17.49 -6.12 -22.41
CA ALA A 139 -17.97 -5.75 -21.08
C ALA A 139 -19.28 -6.48 -20.72
N LEU A 140 -20.29 -6.48 -21.59
CA LEU A 140 -21.57 -7.16 -21.32
C LEU A 140 -21.41 -8.68 -21.12
N ALA A 141 -20.42 -9.30 -21.77
CA ALA A 141 -20.09 -10.72 -21.58
C ALA A 141 -19.28 -11.00 -20.30
N SER A 142 -18.94 -9.97 -19.52
CA SER A 142 -18.09 -10.08 -18.33
C SER A 142 -18.94 -10.20 -17.07
N GLU A 143 -19.30 -11.43 -16.72
CA GLU A 143 -19.87 -11.79 -15.41
C GLU A 143 -19.03 -12.92 -14.81
N LEU A 144 -17.81 -12.56 -14.39
CA LEU A 144 -16.78 -13.49 -13.97
C LEU A 144 -16.40 -13.21 -12.52
N PRO A 145 -17.20 -13.66 -11.53
CA PRO A 145 -16.97 -13.34 -10.12
C PRO A 145 -15.68 -13.93 -9.55
N GLN A 146 -15.01 -14.85 -10.26
CA GLN A 146 -13.70 -15.40 -9.86
C GLN A 146 -12.52 -14.72 -10.55
N LEU A 147 -12.79 -13.77 -11.45
CA LEU A 147 -11.79 -12.87 -12.02
C LEU A 147 -11.89 -11.54 -11.25
N ARG A 148 -10.82 -11.16 -10.55
CA ARG A 148 -10.77 -9.98 -9.69
C ARG A 148 -9.78 -8.97 -10.25
N LEU A 149 -10.16 -7.71 -10.24
CA LEU A 149 -9.42 -6.63 -10.87
C LEU A 149 -9.09 -5.56 -9.82
N ILE A 150 -7.89 -5.00 -9.88
CA ILE A 150 -7.54 -3.79 -9.15
C ILE A 150 -6.64 -2.92 -10.02
N SER A 151 -6.92 -1.62 -10.04
CA SER A 151 -6.12 -0.65 -10.80
C SER A 151 -5.38 0.29 -9.85
N VAL A 152 -4.10 0.51 -10.13
CA VAL A 152 -3.23 1.46 -9.43
C VAL A 152 -3.37 2.82 -10.10
N PRO A 153 -3.71 3.89 -9.35
CA PRO A 153 -3.84 5.23 -9.92
C PRO A 153 -2.48 5.75 -10.42
N GLN A 154 -2.52 6.46 -11.53
CA GLN A 154 -1.35 7.07 -12.13
C GLN A 154 -0.93 8.31 -11.33
N VAL A 155 0.15 8.18 -10.56
CA VAL A 155 0.71 9.25 -9.74
C VAL A 155 2.14 9.51 -10.14
N GLY A 156 2.40 10.70 -10.69
CA GLY A 156 3.71 11.09 -11.22
C GLY A 156 4.62 11.46 -10.08
N THR A 157 5.40 10.50 -9.58
CA THR A 157 6.28 10.70 -8.43
C THR A 157 7.53 9.83 -8.54
N GLN A 158 8.62 10.31 -7.97
CA GLN A 158 9.88 9.56 -7.83
C GLN A 158 10.03 8.97 -6.43
N GLU A 159 9.12 9.33 -5.52
CA GLU A 159 9.05 8.75 -4.19
C GLU A 159 8.42 7.36 -4.27
N LEU A 160 9.07 6.37 -3.66
CA LEU A 160 8.48 5.05 -3.51
C LEU A 160 7.20 5.15 -2.68
N LYS A 161 6.07 4.83 -3.29
CA LYS A 161 4.79 4.72 -2.60
C LYS A 161 4.61 3.29 -2.09
N THR A 162 4.18 3.18 -0.85
CA THR A 162 3.91 1.89 -0.18
C THR A 162 2.43 1.54 -0.13
N ASP A 163 1.58 2.44 -0.63
CA ASP A 163 0.13 2.31 -0.68
C ASP A 163 -0.43 3.20 -1.80
N PHE A 164 -1.68 2.94 -2.21
CA PHE A 164 -2.40 3.70 -3.22
C PHE A 164 -3.90 3.72 -2.92
N LYS A 165 -4.66 4.55 -3.63
CA LYS A 165 -6.13 4.52 -3.56
C LYS A 165 -6.67 3.58 -4.62
N GLY A 166 -7.31 2.50 -4.20
CA GLY A 166 -7.92 1.52 -5.08
C GLY A 166 -8.58 0.43 -4.26
N GLN A 167 -9.28 -0.48 -4.93
CA GLN A 167 -9.94 -1.62 -4.31
C GLN A 167 -10.04 -2.75 -5.32
N TRP A 168 -10.10 -3.99 -4.82
CA TRP A 168 -10.37 -5.14 -5.68
C TRP A 168 -11.86 -5.21 -5.99
N GLU A 169 -12.17 -5.56 -7.23
CA GLU A 169 -13.54 -5.70 -7.70
C GLU A 169 -13.69 -6.98 -8.52
N ALA A 170 -14.88 -7.57 -8.49
CA ALA A 170 -15.23 -8.62 -9.45
C ALA A 170 -15.27 -8.06 -10.87
N ALA A 171 -14.88 -8.87 -11.85
CA ALA A 171 -15.07 -8.57 -13.25
C ALA A 171 -16.56 -8.66 -13.63
N THR A 172 -17.21 -7.51 -13.63
CA THR A 172 -18.61 -7.30 -14.03
C THR A 172 -18.66 -6.39 -15.26
N ALA A 173 -19.81 -6.34 -15.94
CA ALA A 173 -19.98 -5.45 -17.09
C ALA A 173 -19.76 -3.96 -16.77
N ALA A 174 -19.96 -3.55 -15.51
CA ALA A 174 -19.70 -2.18 -15.06
C ALA A 174 -18.20 -1.92 -14.85
N ASN A 175 -17.51 -2.86 -14.20
CA ASN A 175 -16.18 -2.60 -13.64
C ASN A 175 -15.04 -2.88 -14.62
N VAL A 176 -15.26 -3.70 -15.65
CA VAL A 176 -14.20 -4.06 -16.61
C VAL A 176 -13.90 -2.96 -17.64
N LYS A 177 -14.82 -2.00 -17.84
CA LYS A 177 -14.77 -1.03 -18.95
C LYS A 177 -13.48 -0.22 -18.98
N ASP A 178 -13.02 0.22 -17.81
CA ASP A 178 -11.84 1.08 -17.65
C ASP A 178 -10.56 0.27 -17.38
N PHE A 179 -10.66 -1.06 -17.32
CA PHE A 179 -9.51 -1.93 -17.11
C PHE A 179 -8.77 -2.19 -18.44
N SER A 180 -7.47 -2.52 -18.35
CA SER A 180 -6.67 -3.00 -19.47
C SER A 180 -7.38 -4.09 -20.28
N ALA A 181 -7.63 -3.83 -21.57
CA ALA A 181 -8.22 -4.82 -22.48
C ALA A 181 -7.33 -6.04 -22.65
N VAL A 182 -6.02 -5.84 -22.83
CA VAL A 182 -5.05 -6.92 -22.96
C VAL A 182 -4.99 -7.74 -21.65
N GLY A 183 -4.88 -7.05 -20.51
CA GLY A 183 -4.84 -7.69 -19.20
C GLY A 183 -6.10 -8.50 -18.91
N PHE A 184 -7.27 -7.89 -19.11
CA PHE A 184 -8.56 -8.54 -18.89
C PHE A 184 -8.73 -9.79 -19.76
N LEU A 185 -8.50 -9.68 -21.07
CA LEU A 185 -8.66 -10.82 -21.98
C LEU A 185 -7.69 -11.95 -21.63
N PHE A 186 -6.44 -11.63 -21.30
CA PHE A 186 -5.46 -12.59 -20.79
C PHE A 186 -5.96 -13.31 -19.54
N GLY A 187 -6.39 -12.56 -18.51
CA GLY A 187 -6.87 -13.17 -17.26
C GLY A 187 -8.16 -13.97 -17.44
N ARG A 188 -9.06 -13.53 -18.32
CA ARG A 188 -10.26 -14.30 -18.70
C ARG A 188 -9.89 -15.65 -19.29
N TYR A 189 -8.99 -15.68 -20.27
CA TYR A 189 -8.54 -16.95 -20.86
C TYR A 189 -7.82 -17.82 -19.84
N LEU A 190 -6.97 -17.23 -19.00
CA LEU A 190 -6.26 -17.96 -17.96
C LEU A 190 -7.24 -18.62 -16.97
N HIS A 191 -8.23 -17.86 -16.48
CA HIS A 191 -9.30 -18.36 -15.61
C HIS A 191 -10.07 -19.50 -16.28
N GLN A 192 -10.43 -19.35 -17.55
CA GLN A 192 -11.16 -20.36 -18.31
C GLN A 192 -10.36 -21.63 -18.58
N ILE A 193 -9.04 -21.53 -18.78
CA ILE A 193 -8.17 -22.68 -19.08
C ILE A 193 -7.81 -23.41 -17.79
N LEU A 194 -7.35 -22.68 -16.77
CA LEU A 194 -6.86 -23.26 -15.52
C LEU A 194 -7.99 -23.65 -14.57
N LYS A 195 -9.20 -23.08 -14.74
CA LYS A 195 -10.37 -23.30 -13.87
C LYS A 195 -10.09 -22.95 -12.40
N VAL A 196 -9.28 -21.92 -12.17
CA VAL A 196 -8.99 -21.35 -10.84
C VAL A 196 -9.26 -19.85 -10.83
N PRO A 197 -9.52 -19.22 -9.67
CA PRO A 197 -9.62 -17.76 -9.58
C PRO A 197 -8.40 -17.05 -10.15
N VAL A 198 -8.59 -15.85 -10.68
CA VAL A 198 -7.50 -15.02 -11.22
C VAL A 198 -7.65 -13.59 -10.69
N GLY A 199 -6.58 -13.04 -10.13
CA GLY A 199 -6.44 -11.63 -9.77
C GLY A 199 -5.55 -10.90 -10.77
N LEU A 200 -5.98 -9.75 -11.27
CA LEU A 200 -5.19 -8.89 -12.15
C LEU A 200 -4.96 -7.53 -11.48
N ILE A 201 -3.69 -7.11 -11.45
CA ILE A 201 -3.26 -5.82 -10.93
C ILE A 201 -2.84 -4.97 -12.13
N ASP A 202 -3.62 -3.95 -12.49
CA ASP A 202 -3.25 -3.00 -13.53
C ASP A 202 -2.47 -1.84 -12.95
N ASN A 203 -1.24 -1.64 -13.42
CA ASN A 203 -0.46 -0.46 -13.12
C ASN A 203 0.10 0.21 -14.38
N ALA A 204 -0.48 -0.05 -15.55
CA ALA A 204 0.02 0.49 -16.81
C ALA A 204 -0.20 2.01 -16.93
N TRP A 205 0.76 2.68 -17.57
CA TRP A 205 0.72 4.12 -17.80
C TRP A 205 1.19 4.51 -19.21
N GLY A 206 0.25 4.90 -20.06
CA GLY A 206 0.48 5.38 -21.41
C GLY A 206 1.35 6.64 -21.49
N GLY A 207 2.22 6.65 -22.49
CA GLY A 207 3.21 7.73 -22.67
C GLY A 207 4.37 7.69 -21.68
N SER A 208 4.42 6.72 -20.75
CA SER A 208 5.59 6.53 -19.90
C SER A 208 6.74 5.91 -20.70
N ALA A 209 7.91 6.56 -20.64
CA ALA A 209 9.14 6.03 -21.21
C ALA A 209 9.77 5.00 -20.27
N ALA A 210 10.66 4.13 -20.77
CA ALA A 210 11.23 3.04 -20.00
C ALA A 210 11.99 3.52 -18.74
N GLU A 211 12.68 4.66 -18.84
CA GLU A 211 13.40 5.29 -17.75
C GLU A 211 12.50 5.70 -16.57
N ALA A 212 11.20 5.93 -16.80
CA ALA A 212 10.26 6.27 -15.74
C ALA A 212 9.99 5.08 -14.79
N TRP A 213 10.27 3.85 -15.24
CA TRP A 213 10.10 2.61 -14.48
C TRP A 213 11.38 2.14 -13.80
N VAL A 214 12.48 2.88 -13.99
CA VAL A 214 13.79 2.58 -13.38
C VAL A 214 14.00 3.52 -12.19
N ARG A 215 14.59 3.01 -11.11
CA ARG A 215 14.96 3.87 -9.97
C ARG A 215 15.90 4.97 -10.46
N ARG A 216 15.58 6.23 -10.12
CA ARG A 216 16.38 7.40 -10.50
C ARG A 216 17.87 7.22 -10.21
N GLU A 217 18.20 6.78 -9.01
CA GLU A 217 19.59 6.55 -8.59
C GLU A 217 20.34 5.57 -9.50
N SER A 218 19.65 4.59 -10.09
CA SER A 218 20.25 3.64 -11.02
C SER A 218 20.66 4.32 -12.33
N LEU A 219 19.84 5.26 -12.82
CA LEU A 219 20.16 6.05 -14.01
C LEU A 219 21.27 7.06 -13.72
N GLU A 220 21.24 7.70 -12.54
CA GLU A 220 22.23 8.72 -12.15
C GLU A 220 23.64 8.18 -11.99
N ARG A 221 23.78 6.90 -11.64
CA ARG A 221 25.08 6.24 -11.49
C ARG A 221 25.71 5.81 -12.82
N ASP A 222 24.97 5.84 -13.92
CA ASP A 222 25.47 5.43 -15.23
C ASP A 222 25.65 6.65 -16.16
N PRO A 223 26.90 7.02 -16.50
CA PRO A 223 27.21 8.21 -17.28
C PRO A 223 26.52 8.28 -18.65
N ARG A 224 26.11 7.13 -19.21
CA ARG A 224 25.42 7.09 -20.51
C ARG A 224 24.07 7.80 -20.49
N PHE A 225 23.44 7.94 -19.32
CA PHE A 225 22.16 8.62 -19.15
C PHE A 225 22.29 10.09 -18.71
N ALA A 226 23.49 10.65 -18.64
CA ALA A 226 23.70 12.01 -18.15
C ALA A 226 22.87 13.06 -18.91
N GLY A 227 22.82 12.98 -20.25
CA GLY A 227 22.04 13.90 -21.07
C GLY A 227 20.52 13.74 -20.88
N LEU A 228 20.04 12.50 -20.71
CA LEU A 228 18.63 12.23 -20.40
C LEU A 228 18.24 12.85 -19.05
N LEU A 229 19.07 12.64 -18.02
CA LEU A 229 18.82 13.17 -16.68
C LEU A 229 18.87 14.69 -16.63
N GLU A 230 19.74 15.32 -17.40
CA GLU A 230 19.75 16.77 -17.52
C GLU A 230 18.44 17.30 -18.12
N ALA A 231 17.96 16.68 -19.21
CA ALA A 231 16.68 17.04 -19.81
C ALA A 231 15.50 16.81 -18.85
N THR A 232 15.49 15.69 -18.12
CA THR A 232 14.47 15.38 -17.11
C THR A 232 14.46 16.43 -16.00
N ARG A 233 15.61 16.78 -15.42
CA ARG A 233 15.69 17.79 -14.35
C ARG A 233 15.19 19.16 -14.81
N ARG A 234 15.48 19.55 -16.06
CA ARG A 234 14.94 20.79 -16.64
C ARG A 234 13.41 20.76 -16.70
N ARG A 235 12.85 19.67 -17.25
CA ARG A 235 11.40 19.49 -17.35
C ARG A 235 10.70 19.47 -15.99
N GLU A 236 11.31 18.83 -14.99
CA GLU A 236 10.80 18.86 -13.61
C GLU A 236 10.81 20.27 -13.03
N GLY A 237 11.89 21.03 -13.26
CA GLY A 237 11.97 22.43 -12.87
C GLY A 237 10.85 23.28 -13.49
N ASP A 238 10.56 23.07 -14.77
CA ASP A 238 9.48 23.77 -15.48
C ASP A 238 8.09 23.43 -14.88
N LEU A 239 7.82 22.14 -14.63
CA LEU A 239 6.55 21.66 -14.06
C LEU A 239 6.32 22.14 -12.62
N LEU A 240 7.39 22.33 -11.84
CA LEU A 240 7.29 22.83 -10.46
C LEU A 240 7.24 24.37 -10.37
N SER A 241 7.46 25.08 -11.48
CA SER A 241 7.44 26.54 -11.55
C SER A 241 6.01 27.12 -11.52
N GLU A 242 5.89 28.43 -11.29
CA GLU A 242 4.60 29.15 -11.35
C GLU A 242 3.90 29.07 -12.71
N LYS A 243 4.63 28.80 -13.80
CA LYS A 243 4.04 28.60 -15.14
C LYS A 243 3.50 27.18 -15.34
N GLY A 244 3.94 26.22 -14.52
CA GLY A 244 3.55 24.82 -14.60
C GLY A 244 2.43 24.41 -13.64
N ARG A 245 2.11 25.26 -12.65
CA ARG A 245 0.94 25.13 -11.76
C ARG A 245 -0.28 25.81 -12.34
#